data_AF-A0A2N1TTX7-F1
#
_entry.id   AF-A0A2N1TTX7-F1
#
_cell.length_a   1.000
_cell.length_b   1.000
_cell.length_c   1.000
_cell.angle_alpha   90.00
_cell.angle_beta   90.00
_cell.angle_gamma   90.00
#
_symmetry.space_group_name_H-M   'P 1'
#
loop_
_entity.id
_entity.type
_entity.pdbx_description
1 polymer ?
#
loop_
_entity_poly.entity_id
_entity_poly.type
_entity_poly.pdbx_seq_one_letter_code
_entity_poly.pdbx_strand_id
1 'polypeptide(L)'
;MWGSADKYKEIKNSEAEMKSLTRRSILAIALLAVAFSFCTGLLEAATKHDIFETSERIKELNQKISAAYEELRVLNEEGGEHAQEQAQLIMAEIKEMKAELSVLEQSLASMKSGGPKLRSGKGDPRDRRR
;
A
#
# COMPACT_ATOMS: atom_id res chain seq x y z
N MET A 1 35.83 59.47 18.31
CA MET A 1 36.21 58.04 18.29
C MET A 1 35.06 57.19 18.83
N TRP A 2 34.03 56.89 18.03
CA TRP A 2 32.89 56.05 18.48
C TRP A 2 32.43 55.03 17.41
N GLY A 3 32.93 55.09 16.18
CA GLY A 3 32.46 54.22 15.08
C GLY A 3 32.89 52.74 15.14
N SER A 4 33.85 52.36 15.98
CA SER A 4 34.25 50.94 16.09
C SER A 4 33.32 50.14 17.00
N ALA A 5 32.91 50.68 18.16
CA ALA A 5 32.12 49.95 19.14
C ALA A 5 30.72 49.56 18.62
N ASP A 6 30.11 50.44 17.82
CA ASP A 6 28.79 50.18 17.23
C ASP A 6 28.85 49.12 16.12
N LYS A 7 29.90 49.13 15.27
CA LYS A 7 30.13 48.06 14.28
C LYS A 7 30.33 46.69 14.93
N TYR A 8 31.03 46.61 16.06
CA TYR A 8 31.21 45.34 16.76
C TYR A 8 29.89 44.79 17.35
N LYS A 9 28.99 45.67 17.78
CA LYS A 9 27.64 45.26 18.24
C LYS A 9 26.79 44.75 17.09
N GLU A 10 26.78 45.44 15.96
CA GLU A 10 26.02 45.00 14.78
C GLU A 10 26.50 43.64 14.27
N ILE A 11 27.83 43.43 14.19
CA ILE A 11 28.39 42.15 13.75
C ILE A 11 28.00 41.03 14.72
N LYS A 12 28.13 41.22 16.03
CA LYS A 12 27.71 40.21 17.03
C LYS A 12 26.20 39.93 16.98
N ASN A 13 25.39 40.96 16.76
CA ASN A 13 23.94 40.80 16.65
C ASN A 13 23.56 40.01 15.39
N SER A 14 24.23 40.30 14.25
CA SER A 14 24.02 39.57 12.99
C SER A 14 24.46 38.10 13.07
N GLU A 15 25.54 37.80 13.80
CA GLU A 15 25.96 36.41 14.04
C GLU A 15 24.99 35.66 14.95
N ALA A 16 24.42 36.33 15.97
CA ALA A 16 23.44 35.75 16.87
C ALA A 16 22.12 35.43 16.12
N GLU A 17 21.67 36.36 15.27
CA GLU A 17 20.52 36.19 14.39
C GLU A 17 20.71 34.99 13.45
N MET A 18 21.85 34.89 12.75
CA MET A 18 22.17 33.76 11.88
C MET A 18 22.20 32.42 12.64
N LYS A 19 22.84 32.36 13.81
CA LYS A 19 22.88 31.14 14.63
C LYS A 19 21.48 30.72 15.10
N SER A 20 20.59 31.67 15.38
CA SER A 20 19.20 31.39 15.78
C SER A 20 18.36 30.84 14.63
N LEU A 21 18.53 31.39 13.42
CA LEU A 21 17.86 30.94 12.19
C LEU A 21 18.28 29.52 11.83
N THR A 22 19.57 29.20 11.91
CA THR A 22 20.10 27.85 11.65
C THR A 22 19.63 26.84 12.70
N ARG A 23 19.52 27.24 13.97
CA ARG A 23 18.94 26.37 15.01
C ARG A 23 17.45 26.11 14.78
N ARG A 24 16.68 27.14 14.42
CA ARG A 24 15.26 27.02 14.09
C ARG A 24 15.03 26.14 12.86
N SER A 25 15.87 26.26 11.83
CA SER A 25 15.77 25.41 10.63
C SER A 25 16.13 23.95 10.91
N ILE A 26 17.16 23.68 11.72
CA ILE A 26 17.50 22.31 12.14
C ILE A 26 16.37 21.68 12.94
N LEU A 27 15.76 22.43 13.87
CA LEU A 27 14.60 21.95 14.64
C LEU A 27 13.40 21.66 13.74
N ALA A 28 13.13 22.51 12.75
CA ALA A 28 12.04 22.29 11.79
C ALA A 28 12.27 21.03 10.93
N ILE A 29 13.51 20.79 10.48
CA ILE A 29 13.87 19.58 9.72
C ILE A 29 13.75 18.33 10.60
N ALA A 30 14.18 18.40 11.87
CA ALA A 30 14.06 17.29 12.81
C ALA A 30 12.59 16.93 13.08
N LEU A 31 11.73 17.93 13.28
CA LEU A 31 10.29 17.72 13.48
C LEU A 31 9.61 17.13 12.22
N LEU A 32 10.00 17.60 11.03
CA LEU A 32 9.52 17.03 9.76
C LEU A 32 9.95 15.56 9.61
N ALA A 33 11.19 15.21 9.95
CA ALA A 33 11.68 13.85 9.88
C ALA A 33 10.94 12.92 10.85
N VAL A 34 10.67 13.38 12.07
CA VAL A 34 9.90 12.63 13.07
C VAL A 34 8.44 12.44 12.61
N ALA A 35 7.81 13.49 12.10
CA ALA A 35 6.46 13.41 11.55
C ALA A 35 6.38 12.42 10.36
N PHE A 36 7.36 12.47 9.46
CA PHE A 36 7.42 11.57 8.30
C PHE A 36 7.64 10.11 8.72
N SER A 37 8.52 9.86 9.70
CA SER A 37 8.72 8.53 10.29
C SER A 37 7.45 7.99 10.93
N PHE A 38 6.71 8.84 11.64
CA PHE A 38 5.47 8.44 12.32
C PHE A 38 4.34 8.15 11.32
N CYS A 39 4.19 8.99 10.29
CA CYS A 39 3.24 8.76 9.20
C CYS A 39 3.55 7.47 8.42
N THR A 40 4.82 7.16 8.19
CA THR A 40 5.23 5.95 7.48
C THR A 40 4.90 4.69 8.28
N GLY A 41 5.12 4.70 9.61
CA GLY A 41 4.81 3.56 10.47
C GLY A 41 3.31 3.26 10.57
N LEU A 42 2.46 4.29 10.64
CA LEU A 42 1.00 4.12 10.64
C LEU A 42 0.48 3.58 9.32
N LEU A 43 1.02 4.07 8.19
CA LEU A 43 0.67 3.57 6.86
C LEU A 43 1.10 2.11 6.67
N GLU A 44 2.27 1.74 7.18
CA GLU A 44 2.76 0.36 7.12
C GLU A 44 1.91 -0.59 7.99
N ALA A 45 1.46 -0.14 9.16
CA ALA A 45 0.57 -0.91 10.02
C ALA A 45 -0.81 -1.12 9.40
N ALA A 46 -1.40 -0.08 8.81
CA ALA A 46 -2.67 -0.17 8.08
C ALA A 46 -2.55 -1.15 6.89
N THR A 47 -1.48 -1.02 6.10
CA THR A 47 -1.25 -1.90 4.95
C THR A 47 -1.06 -3.37 5.37
N LYS A 48 -0.37 -3.64 6.48
CA LYS A 48 -0.22 -5.01 7.02
C LYS A 48 -1.54 -5.60 7.48
N HIS A 49 -2.37 -4.80 8.14
CA HIS A 49 -3.70 -5.21 8.57
C HIS A 49 -4.59 -5.55 7.38
N ASP A 50 -4.61 -4.69 6.36
CA ASP A 50 -5.42 -4.89 5.15
C ASP A 50 -4.96 -6.11 4.34
N ILE A 51 -3.64 -6.35 4.26
CA ILE A 51 -3.09 -7.57 3.66
C ILE A 51 -3.51 -8.81 4.44
N PHE A 52 -3.51 -8.74 5.78
CA PHE A 52 -3.93 -9.85 6.64
C PHE A 52 -5.41 -10.16 6.43
N GLU A 53 -6.28 -9.15 6.52
CA GLU A 53 -7.73 -9.31 6.34
C GLU A 53 -8.06 -9.87 4.95
N THR A 54 -7.41 -9.34 3.90
CA THR A 54 -7.59 -9.85 2.53
C THR A 54 -7.11 -11.30 2.42
N SER A 55 -6.02 -11.67 3.09
CA SER A 55 -5.53 -13.06 3.13
C SER A 55 -6.51 -14.01 3.82
N GLU A 56 -7.17 -13.56 4.90
CA GLU A 56 -8.18 -14.36 5.58
C GLU A 56 -9.42 -14.55 4.71
N ARG A 57 -9.91 -13.49 4.06
CA ARG A 57 -11.03 -13.59 3.12
C ARG A 57 -10.73 -14.56 1.97
N ILE A 58 -9.50 -14.57 1.43
CA ILE A 58 -9.09 -15.54 0.40
C ILE A 58 -9.13 -16.98 0.93
N LYS A 59 -8.72 -17.21 2.19
CA LYS A 59 -8.79 -18.55 2.80
C LYS A 59 -10.24 -19.00 2.98
N GLU A 60 -11.11 -18.14 3.47
CA GLU A 60 -12.54 -18.43 3.61
C GLU A 60 -13.19 -18.76 2.26
N LEU A 61 -12.90 -17.96 1.23
CA LEU A 61 -13.44 -18.21 -0.11
C LEU A 61 -12.96 -19.55 -0.68
N ASN A 62 -11.69 -19.91 -0.48
CA ASN A 62 -11.16 -21.22 -0.86
C ASN A 62 -11.87 -22.38 -0.15
N GLN A 63 -12.21 -22.21 1.13
CA GLN A 63 -12.97 -23.21 1.88
C GLN A 63 -14.39 -23.36 1.33
N LYS A 64 -15.07 -22.25 1.02
CA LYS A 64 -16.40 -22.27 0.39
C LYS A 64 -16.39 -22.96 -0.97
N ILE A 65 -15.39 -22.64 -1.82
CA ILE A 65 -15.22 -23.30 -3.11
C ILE A 65 -15.01 -24.82 -2.93
N SER A 66 -14.20 -25.22 -1.96
CA SER A 66 -13.95 -26.64 -1.66
C SER A 66 -15.22 -27.35 -1.20
N ALA A 67 -16.02 -26.71 -0.34
CA ALA A 67 -17.29 -27.25 0.12
C ALA A 67 -18.30 -27.39 -1.04
N ALA A 68 -18.42 -26.37 -1.89
CA ALA A 68 -19.28 -26.40 -3.07
C ALA A 68 -18.87 -27.51 -4.05
N TYR A 69 -17.56 -27.78 -4.21
CA TYR A 69 -17.09 -28.91 -5.01
C TYR A 69 -17.47 -30.27 -4.41
N GLU A 70 -17.46 -30.40 -3.09
CA GLU A 70 -17.87 -31.65 -2.42
C GLU A 70 -19.38 -31.86 -2.56
N GLU A 71 -20.19 -30.81 -2.42
CA GLU A 71 -21.64 -30.86 -2.67
C GLU A 71 -21.96 -31.25 -4.11
N LEU A 72 -21.18 -30.73 -5.07
CA LEU A 72 -21.28 -31.14 -6.46
C LEU A 72 -20.94 -32.61 -6.68
N ARG A 73 -19.96 -33.15 -5.93
CA ARG A 73 -19.63 -34.58 -5.98
C ARG A 73 -20.79 -35.42 -5.47
N VAL A 74 -21.40 -35.03 -4.34
CA VAL A 74 -22.57 -35.71 -3.77
C VAL A 74 -23.76 -35.70 -4.74
N LEU A 75 -24.09 -34.55 -5.32
CA LEU A 75 -25.17 -34.44 -6.32
C LEU A 75 -24.91 -35.31 -7.56
N ASN A 76 -23.65 -35.39 -7.99
CA ASN A 76 -23.28 -36.24 -9.12
C ASN A 76 -23.33 -37.74 -8.78
N GLU A 77 -23.13 -38.11 -7.52
CA GLU A 77 -23.30 -39.48 -6.99
C GLU A 77 -24.79 -39.86 -6.84
N GLU A 78 -25.66 -38.92 -6.46
CA GLU A 78 -27.11 -39.15 -6.32
C GLU A 78 -27.77 -39.49 -7.65
N GLY A 79 -27.38 -38.81 -8.73
CA GLY A 79 -27.80 -39.11 -10.09
C GLY A 79 -29.28 -38.80 -10.36
N GLY A 80 -29.55 -37.94 -11.36
CA GLY A 80 -30.90 -37.61 -11.78
C GLY A 80 -30.97 -36.25 -12.49
N GLU A 81 -32.07 -35.98 -13.18
CA GLU A 81 -32.25 -34.71 -13.92
C GLU A 81 -32.21 -33.50 -12.98
N HIS A 82 -32.86 -33.57 -11.82
CA HIS A 82 -32.82 -32.51 -10.80
C HIS A 82 -31.43 -32.32 -10.17
N ALA A 83 -30.65 -33.40 -10.03
CA ALA A 83 -29.29 -33.32 -9.52
C ALA A 83 -28.34 -32.66 -10.55
N GLN A 84 -28.60 -32.89 -11.84
CA GLN A 84 -27.84 -32.27 -12.93
C GLN A 84 -28.11 -30.76 -13.04
N GLU A 85 -29.36 -30.33 -12.85
CA GLU A 85 -29.70 -28.90 -12.79
C GLU A 85 -29.03 -28.20 -11.60
N GLN A 86 -29.07 -28.81 -10.41
CA GLN A 86 -28.41 -28.27 -9.22
C GLN A 86 -26.89 -28.24 -9.37
N ALA A 87 -26.28 -29.28 -9.94
CA ALA A 87 -24.86 -29.30 -10.23
C ALA A 87 -24.44 -28.15 -11.16
N GLN A 88 -25.26 -27.79 -12.16
CA GLN A 88 -24.97 -26.64 -13.04
C GLN A 88 -25.01 -25.30 -12.29
N LEU A 89 -25.96 -25.14 -11.37
CA LEU A 89 -26.05 -23.94 -10.53
C LEU A 89 -24.80 -23.82 -9.62
N ILE A 90 -24.40 -24.90 -8.97
CA ILE A 90 -23.22 -24.91 -8.10
C ILE A 90 -21.94 -24.68 -8.92
N MET A 91 -21.83 -25.21 -10.15
CA MET A 91 -20.70 -24.87 -11.03
C MET A 91 -20.64 -23.38 -11.37
N ALA A 92 -21.79 -22.75 -11.60
CA ALA A 92 -21.85 -21.31 -11.88
C ALA A 92 -21.38 -20.50 -10.66
N GLU A 93 -21.84 -20.87 -9.46
CA GLU A 93 -21.44 -20.24 -8.20
C GLU A 93 -19.94 -20.43 -7.92
N ILE A 94 -19.41 -21.64 -8.13
CA ILE A 94 -17.96 -21.90 -8.04
C ILE A 94 -17.17 -21.01 -8.99
N LYS A 95 -17.67 -20.80 -10.22
CA LYS A 95 -17.00 -19.97 -11.21
C LYS A 95 -16.97 -18.49 -10.79
N GLU A 96 -18.07 -18.00 -10.21
CA GLU A 96 -18.16 -16.64 -9.66
C GLU A 96 -17.21 -16.47 -8.48
N MET A 97 -17.25 -17.39 -7.50
CA MET A 97 -16.33 -17.38 -6.37
C MET A 97 -14.86 -17.42 -6.82
N LYS A 98 -14.52 -18.21 -7.85
CA LYS A 98 -13.15 -18.23 -8.41
C LYS A 98 -12.75 -16.91 -9.05
N ALA A 99 -13.68 -16.20 -9.69
CA ALA A 99 -13.41 -14.89 -10.25
C ALA A 99 -13.15 -13.86 -9.14
N GLU A 100 -13.97 -13.86 -8.08
CA GLU A 100 -13.76 -13.03 -6.89
C GLU A 100 -12.42 -13.31 -6.21
N LEU A 101 -12.08 -14.60 -6.07
CA LEU A 101 -10.80 -15.04 -5.52
C LEU A 101 -9.63 -14.48 -6.33
N SER A 102 -9.70 -14.56 -7.67
CA SER A 102 -8.65 -14.02 -8.53
C SER A 102 -8.48 -12.51 -8.37
N VAL A 103 -9.59 -11.76 -8.21
CA VAL A 103 -9.56 -10.31 -7.96
C VAL A 103 -8.94 -10.01 -6.60
N LEU A 104 -9.30 -10.77 -5.56
CA LEU A 104 -8.73 -10.61 -4.21
C LEU A 104 -7.23 -10.95 -4.19
N GLU A 105 -6.80 -12.00 -4.90
CA GLU A 105 -5.39 -12.37 -5.05
C GLU A 105 -4.59 -11.29 -5.79
N GLN A 106 -5.14 -10.74 -6.89
CA GLN A 106 -4.52 -9.62 -7.59
C GLN A 106 -4.43 -8.37 -6.72
N SER A 107 -5.48 -8.10 -5.94
CA SER A 107 -5.52 -6.98 -5.00
C SER A 107 -4.45 -7.15 -3.93
N LEU A 108 -4.34 -8.35 -3.33
CA LEU A 108 -3.30 -8.69 -2.36
C LEU A 108 -1.90 -8.58 -2.96
N ALA A 109 -1.69 -9.07 -4.17
CA ALA A 109 -0.41 -8.94 -4.88
C ALA A 109 -0.04 -7.47 -5.11
N SER A 110 -1.02 -6.64 -5.49
CA SER A 110 -0.82 -5.20 -5.70
C SER A 110 -0.46 -4.47 -4.40
N MET A 111 -1.15 -4.79 -3.29
CA MET A 111 -0.88 -4.25 -1.95
C MET A 111 0.50 -4.67 -1.45
N LYS A 112 0.87 -5.94 -1.63
CA LYS A 112 2.20 -6.46 -1.25
C LYS A 112 3.35 -5.88 -2.07
N SER A 113 3.07 -5.45 -3.31
CA SER A 113 4.07 -4.85 -4.21
C SER A 113 4.31 -3.35 -3.99
N GLY A 114 3.59 -2.70 -3.05
CA GLY A 114 3.79 -1.30 -2.71
C GLY A 114 2.99 -0.30 -3.56
N GLY A 115 1.87 -0.71 -4.14
CA GLY A 115 1.02 0.15 -4.98
C GLY A 115 1.54 0.30 -6.42
N PRO A 116 0.83 1.08 -7.28
CA PRO A 116 1.15 1.17 -8.70
C PRO A 116 2.62 1.51 -8.89
N LYS A 117 3.33 0.64 -9.61
CA LYS A 117 4.71 0.87 -10.05
C LYS A 117 4.69 2.19 -10.84
N LEU A 118 5.01 3.30 -10.17
CA LEU A 118 5.38 4.53 -10.84
C LEU A 118 6.63 4.14 -11.62
N ARG A 119 6.43 3.80 -12.89
CA ARG A 119 7.48 3.61 -13.87
C ARG A 119 8.27 4.90 -13.81
N SER A 120 9.35 4.87 -13.04
CA SER A 120 10.34 5.93 -12.98
C SER A 120 10.97 5.91 -14.36
N GLY A 121 10.29 6.59 -15.29
CA GLY A 121 10.78 6.95 -16.60
C GLY A 121 11.90 7.92 -16.38
N LYS A 122 13.05 7.39 -15.93
CA LYS A 122 14.33 8.03 -16.09
C LYS A 122 14.53 8.07 -17.60
N GLY A 123 14.04 9.16 -18.21
CA GLY A 123 14.13 9.39 -19.63
C GLY A 123 15.58 9.20 -20.04
N ASP A 124 15.81 8.19 -20.88
CA ASP A 124 17.10 8.02 -21.54
C ASP A 124 17.29 9.26 -22.45
N PRO A 125 18.32 10.10 -22.23
CA PRO A 125 18.53 11.29 -23.05
C PRO A 125 18.87 10.99 -24.51
N ARG A 126 18.99 9.71 -24.91
CA ARG A 126 19.44 9.32 -26.24
C ARG A 126 18.41 9.44 -27.36
N ASP A 127 17.16 9.72 -27.07
CA ASP A 127 16.11 9.81 -28.11
C ASP A 127 15.96 11.20 -28.76
N ARG A 128 16.92 12.13 -28.56
CA ARG A 128 16.97 13.45 -29.24
C ARG A 128 17.84 13.46 -30.51
N ARG A 129 17.97 12.34 -31.22
CA ARG A 129 18.56 12.32 -32.58
C ARG A 129 17.74 11.45 -33.52
N ARG A 130 16.59 11.95 -33.93
CA ARG A 130 16.03 11.69 -35.26
C ARG A 130 15.46 12.99 -35.81
#